data_AF-A0A959EMA1-F1
#
_entry.id   AF-A0A959EMA1-F1
#
_cell.length_a   1.000
_cell.length_b   1.000
_cell.length_c   1.000
_cell.angle_alpha   90.00
_cell.angle_beta   90.00
_cell.angle_gamma   90.00
#
_symmetry.space_group_name_H-M   'P 1'
#
loop_
_entity.id
_entity.type
_entity.pdbx_description
1 polymer ?
#
loop_
_entity_poly.entity_id
_entity_poly.type
_entity_poly.pdbx_seq_one_letter_code
_entity_poly.pdbx_strand_id
1 'polypeptide(L)'
;MQFKLTFAITILLLLLGSTAFSQVVWTEPVFPKVGDEVVVFFDATQGTGGLADCSCDVYLHTGVILDLNGTPSGWMNVQTTWGVANDDWKMEPVPGQPNVYSYTIGPSITDYYNVQVDQTVIELAFVFRNATGSLEGKDVGGVDIFYPVYPDDLPFSTLLLSPGQSNLVVDLGEEISIWGASSETASFQLFDNGDLVDQFDGLTYTYDLPISSGGIHTVELLIDNGVEQSSHSFSYVVPNALPPADPPAGAKMGANLQGDTAMTLLLYAPNKENIFVLGSFNDYQLDLDYQMRQSLDGESWWIEIGDLTPGEHLTYQYLVDGDLKIADPLSTLVLDQSNDPFIPEETYPDLPDFPGDLTSGRVSLVQPGAPQYEWDVTDFQAPPKERLTVYELLVRDFIERHDYTTLIDTLDYLQNLGINAIELMPVQEFEGNISWGYNPSFHMALDKYYGPVNEFKRFIDSCHARGMAVILDVVYNHAFGQCPLVQLYFDGKPTPESPYFNVDATHPFNVGYDFNHESEATRRYIDQVMTYWLEEFRVDGFRFDLSKGFTQVNNPDDVGAWGQYDASRIAILKHYADV
;
A
#
# COMPACT_ATOMS: atom_id res chain seq x y z
N MET A 1 -28.27 -2.30 -66.39
CA MET A 1 -28.77 -3.50 -65.69
C MET A 1 -27.54 -4.24 -65.16
N GLN A 2 -27.56 -4.65 -63.88
CA GLN A 2 -26.50 -5.31 -63.09
C GLN A 2 -25.44 -4.36 -62.49
N PHE A 3 -25.67 -3.83 -61.29
CA PHE A 3 -25.54 -4.39 -59.92
C PHE A 3 -24.12 -4.20 -59.35
N LYS A 4 -23.93 -3.10 -58.62
CA LYS A 4 -22.86 -2.95 -57.61
C LYS A 4 -23.34 -3.66 -56.34
N LEU A 5 -22.54 -4.62 -55.86
CA LEU A 5 -22.75 -5.27 -54.57
C LEU A 5 -22.13 -4.37 -53.50
N THR A 6 -22.96 -3.66 -52.74
CA THR A 6 -22.55 -2.99 -51.51
C THR A 6 -22.69 -4.01 -50.39
N PHE A 7 -21.57 -4.44 -49.81
CA PHE A 7 -21.58 -5.27 -48.60
C PHE A 7 -21.95 -4.34 -47.43
N ALA A 8 -23.17 -4.48 -46.92
CA ALA A 8 -23.58 -3.85 -45.68
C ALA A 8 -23.19 -4.81 -44.55
N ILE A 9 -22.17 -4.43 -43.78
CA ILE A 9 -21.85 -5.09 -42.51
C ILE A 9 -22.91 -4.61 -41.51
N THR A 10 -23.82 -5.51 -41.15
CA THR A 10 -24.79 -5.28 -40.08
C THR A 10 -24.07 -5.54 -38.77
N ILE A 11 -23.60 -4.48 -38.10
CA ILE A 11 -23.13 -4.55 -36.72
C ILE A 11 -24.37 -4.85 -35.86
N LEU A 12 -24.42 -6.06 -35.31
CA LEU A 12 -25.40 -6.44 -34.30
C LEU A 12 -24.95 -5.77 -33.00
N LEU A 13 -25.47 -4.57 -32.70
CA LEU A 13 -25.33 -3.98 -31.36
C LEU A 13 -26.05 -4.90 -30.37
N LEU A 14 -25.29 -5.69 -29.62
CA LEU A 14 -25.70 -6.18 -28.32
C LEU A 14 -25.92 -4.94 -27.44
N LEU A 15 -27.17 -4.73 -27.00
CA LEU A 15 -27.50 -3.80 -25.94
C LEU A 15 -26.87 -4.34 -24.65
N LEU A 16 -25.61 -3.98 -24.40
CA LEU A 16 -25.02 -4.05 -23.08
C LEU A 16 -25.82 -3.09 -22.20
N GLY A 17 -26.39 -3.63 -21.12
CA GLY A 17 -26.91 -2.81 -20.02
C GLY A 17 -25.81 -1.90 -19.50
N SER A 18 -26.20 -0.82 -18.82
CA SER A 18 -25.28 0.08 -18.14
C SER A 18 -24.66 -0.63 -16.93
N THR A 19 -23.69 -1.50 -17.17
CA THR A 19 -22.86 -2.11 -16.13
C THR A 19 -21.53 -1.37 -16.13
N ALA A 20 -21.21 -0.68 -15.04
CA ALA A 20 -19.88 -0.14 -14.84
C ALA A 20 -18.96 -1.30 -14.49
N PHE A 21 -17.90 -1.53 -15.27
CA PHE A 21 -16.92 -2.56 -14.98
C PHE A 21 -15.72 -1.95 -14.27
N SER A 22 -15.14 -2.68 -13.32
CA SER A 22 -13.95 -2.24 -12.57
C SER A 22 -12.66 -2.22 -13.41
N GLN A 23 -12.71 -2.62 -14.68
CA GLN A 23 -11.52 -2.76 -15.52
C GLN A 23 -11.15 -1.44 -16.21
N VAL A 24 -9.87 -1.06 -16.14
CA VAL A 24 -9.34 0.12 -16.84
C VAL A 24 -9.47 -0.06 -18.36
N VAL A 25 -9.08 -1.24 -18.86
CA VAL A 25 -9.15 -1.60 -20.28
C VAL A 25 -9.66 -3.02 -20.44
N TRP A 26 -10.48 -3.23 -21.46
CA TRP A 26 -10.81 -4.56 -21.97
C TRP A 26 -10.89 -4.57 -23.49
N THR A 27 -10.92 -5.76 -24.07
CA THR A 27 -11.00 -5.92 -25.52
C THR A 27 -12.16 -6.82 -25.94
N GLU A 28 -12.62 -6.63 -27.17
CA GLU A 28 -13.45 -7.58 -27.91
C GLU A 28 -12.70 -8.01 -29.19
N PRO A 29 -12.37 -9.31 -29.35
CA PRO A 29 -12.62 -10.40 -28.39
C PRO A 29 -11.80 -10.27 -27.10
N VAL A 30 -12.28 -10.86 -26.00
CA VAL A 30 -11.60 -10.84 -24.68
C VAL A 30 -10.26 -11.60 -24.70
N PHE A 31 -10.13 -12.58 -25.59
CA PHE A 31 -8.88 -13.30 -25.81
C PHE A 31 -8.31 -12.93 -27.19
N PRO A 32 -7.82 -11.68 -27.37
CA PRO A 32 -7.38 -11.20 -28.68
C PRO A 32 -6.15 -11.98 -29.15
N LYS A 33 -6.19 -12.41 -30.40
CA LYS A 33 -5.07 -13.08 -31.08
C LYS A 33 -4.43 -12.14 -32.09
N VAL A 34 -3.20 -12.42 -32.47
CA VAL A 34 -2.43 -11.55 -33.41
C VAL A 34 -3.10 -11.34 -34.77
N GLY A 35 -3.99 -12.26 -35.18
CA GLY A 35 -4.76 -12.19 -36.41
C GLY A 35 -6.11 -11.47 -36.29
N ASP A 36 -6.53 -11.09 -35.09
CA ASP A 36 -7.86 -10.53 -34.84
C ASP A 36 -7.90 -9.01 -35.06
N GLU A 37 -9.03 -8.53 -35.58
CA GLU A 37 -9.45 -7.14 -35.37
C GLU A 37 -9.93 -7.01 -33.93
N VAL A 38 -9.44 -6.01 -33.21
CA VAL A 38 -9.67 -5.85 -31.76
C VAL A 38 -10.32 -4.51 -31.49
N VAL A 39 -11.47 -4.53 -30.82
CA VAL A 39 -12.06 -3.31 -30.25
C VAL A 39 -11.56 -3.17 -28.83
N VAL A 40 -10.80 -2.11 -28.56
CA VAL A 40 -10.33 -1.75 -27.23
C VAL A 40 -11.36 -0.81 -26.60
N PHE A 41 -11.67 -1.04 -25.34
CA PHE A 41 -12.49 -0.18 -24.51
C PHE A 41 -11.66 0.36 -23.34
N PHE A 42 -11.90 1.60 -22.95
CA PHE A 42 -11.23 2.29 -21.86
C PHE A 42 -12.26 3.00 -20.99
N ASP A 43 -12.28 2.71 -19.70
CA ASP A 43 -13.06 3.46 -18.71
C ASP A 43 -12.18 4.52 -18.04
N ALA A 44 -12.44 5.78 -18.36
CA ALA A 44 -11.67 6.91 -17.85
C ALA A 44 -11.86 7.18 -16.36
N THR A 45 -12.81 6.51 -15.69
CA THR A 45 -13.01 6.58 -14.24
C THR A 45 -12.11 5.64 -13.45
N GLN A 46 -11.53 4.63 -14.12
CA GLN A 46 -10.69 3.62 -13.49
C GLN A 46 -9.19 3.99 -13.59
N GLY A 47 -8.34 3.24 -12.88
CA GLY A 47 -6.89 3.46 -12.86
C GLY A 47 -6.56 4.79 -12.18
N THR A 48 -5.81 5.67 -12.85
CA THR A 48 -5.52 7.02 -12.31
C THR A 48 -6.71 7.98 -12.31
N GLY A 49 -7.81 7.64 -13.01
CA GLY A 49 -8.96 8.53 -13.16
C GLY A 49 -8.66 9.88 -13.84
N GLY A 50 -7.46 10.08 -14.39
CA GLY A 50 -6.97 11.40 -14.83
C GLY A 50 -7.72 11.99 -16.03
N LEU A 51 -8.58 11.20 -16.66
CA LEU A 51 -9.45 11.60 -17.77
C LEU A 51 -10.95 11.57 -17.41
N ALA A 52 -11.31 11.20 -16.17
CA ALA A 52 -12.68 11.19 -15.70
C ALA A 52 -13.30 12.60 -15.83
N ASP A 53 -14.46 12.68 -16.47
CA ASP A 53 -15.25 13.91 -16.64
C ASP A 53 -14.46 15.10 -17.23
N CYS A 54 -13.33 14.84 -17.92
CA CYS A 54 -12.41 15.88 -18.39
C CYS A 54 -13.03 16.88 -19.37
N SER A 55 -14.20 16.55 -19.93
CA SER A 55 -14.88 17.32 -20.98
C SER A 55 -13.95 17.59 -22.17
N CYS A 56 -13.09 16.61 -22.48
CA CYS A 56 -12.01 16.69 -23.44
C CYS A 56 -12.08 15.53 -24.44
N ASP A 57 -11.44 15.68 -25.59
CA ASP A 57 -11.25 14.56 -26.52
C ASP A 57 -10.17 13.61 -25.97
N VAL A 58 -10.48 12.30 -25.98
CA VAL A 58 -9.57 11.23 -25.53
C VAL A 58 -8.87 10.60 -26.72
N TYR A 59 -7.56 10.42 -26.61
CA TYR A 59 -6.70 9.85 -27.64
C TYR A 59 -5.94 8.65 -27.10
N LEU A 60 -5.77 7.64 -27.96
CA LEU A 60 -5.00 6.44 -27.70
C LEU A 60 -3.49 6.71 -27.89
N HIS A 61 -2.67 6.28 -26.92
CA HIS A 61 -1.24 6.02 -27.12
C HIS A 61 -0.99 4.53 -27.00
N THR A 62 -0.46 3.91 -28.05
CA THR A 62 -0.38 2.45 -28.09
C THR A 62 0.82 1.89 -28.84
N GLY A 63 1.31 0.76 -28.34
CA GLY A 63 2.33 -0.10 -28.94
C GLY A 63 2.07 -1.56 -28.56
N VAL A 64 3.09 -2.40 -28.73
CA VAL A 64 3.08 -3.82 -28.35
C VAL A 64 4.31 -4.17 -27.52
N ILE A 65 4.17 -5.19 -26.68
CA ILE A 65 5.28 -5.89 -26.05
C ILE A 65 5.55 -7.18 -26.83
N LEU A 66 6.80 -7.38 -27.20
CA LEU A 66 7.27 -8.53 -27.95
C LEU A 66 8.03 -9.49 -27.04
N ASP A 67 7.93 -10.78 -27.30
CA ASP A 67 8.83 -11.76 -26.71
C ASP A 67 10.18 -11.80 -27.46
N LEU A 68 11.27 -11.51 -26.75
CA LEU A 68 12.63 -11.55 -27.25
C LEU A 68 13.38 -12.80 -26.76
N ASN A 69 12.84 -13.98 -27.08
CA ASN A 69 13.35 -15.30 -26.66
C ASN A 69 13.23 -15.56 -25.15
N GLY A 70 12.02 -15.42 -24.60
CA GLY A 70 11.71 -15.59 -23.19
C GLY A 70 11.95 -14.34 -22.35
N THR A 71 12.04 -13.16 -22.97
CA THR A 71 12.21 -11.88 -22.26
C THR A 71 11.32 -10.82 -22.89
N PRO A 72 10.39 -10.22 -22.14
CA PRO A 72 9.56 -9.12 -22.64
C PRO A 72 10.41 -7.94 -23.12
N SER A 73 10.07 -7.36 -24.26
CA SER A 73 10.63 -6.10 -24.72
C SER A 73 10.11 -4.91 -23.89
N GLY A 74 10.66 -3.72 -24.10
CA GLY A 74 9.92 -2.49 -23.79
C GLY A 74 8.81 -2.23 -24.80
N TRP A 75 8.20 -1.04 -24.76
CA TRP A 75 7.25 -0.59 -25.79
C TRP A 75 7.89 -0.65 -27.19
N MET A 76 7.29 -1.44 -28.08
CA MET A 76 7.69 -1.58 -29.48
C MET A 76 6.56 -1.16 -30.41
N ASN A 77 6.93 -0.83 -31.65
CA ASN A 77 6.01 -0.51 -32.75
C ASN A 77 4.90 0.49 -32.37
N VAL A 78 5.26 1.52 -31.60
CA VAL A 78 4.34 2.56 -31.15
C VAL A 78 3.72 3.29 -32.35
N GLN A 79 2.40 3.31 -32.44
CA GLN A 79 1.67 3.86 -33.60
C GLN A 79 1.37 5.35 -33.48
N THR A 80 1.57 5.94 -32.30
CA THR A 80 1.16 7.32 -32.05
C THR A 80 2.29 8.18 -31.50
N THR A 81 2.17 9.49 -31.68
CA THR A 81 3.14 10.48 -31.17
C THR A 81 2.58 11.15 -29.92
N TRP A 82 3.38 11.19 -28.85
CA TRP A 82 2.96 11.79 -27.58
C TRP A 82 2.67 13.29 -27.72
N GLY A 83 1.62 13.76 -27.06
CA GLY A 83 1.22 15.18 -27.04
C GLY A 83 0.75 15.75 -28.39
N VAL A 84 0.45 14.90 -29.37
CA VAL A 84 -0.04 15.31 -30.70
C VAL A 84 -1.47 14.84 -30.89
N ALA A 85 -2.42 15.78 -31.00
CA ALA A 85 -3.78 15.46 -31.40
C ALA A 85 -3.82 14.97 -32.86
N ASN A 86 -4.37 13.77 -33.07
CA ASN A 86 -4.59 13.18 -34.39
C ASN A 86 -5.93 12.45 -34.37
N ASP A 87 -6.82 12.79 -35.29
CA ASP A 87 -8.15 12.19 -35.39
C ASP A 87 -8.09 10.69 -35.67
N ASP A 88 -7.03 10.19 -36.32
CA ASP A 88 -6.82 8.76 -36.55
C ASP A 88 -6.61 7.96 -35.26
N TRP A 89 -6.29 8.61 -34.13
CA TRP A 89 -6.06 7.96 -32.82
C TRP A 89 -7.09 8.40 -31.78
N LYS A 90 -8.08 9.17 -32.18
CA LYS A 90 -9.13 9.64 -31.29
C LYS A 90 -10.05 8.49 -30.94
N MET A 91 -10.35 8.33 -29.66
CA MET A 91 -11.30 7.32 -29.21
C MET A 91 -12.73 7.83 -29.33
N GLU A 92 -13.66 6.91 -29.55
CA GLU A 92 -15.08 7.21 -29.70
C GLU A 92 -15.83 6.94 -28.39
N PRO A 93 -16.63 7.89 -27.87
CA PRO A 93 -17.45 7.63 -26.69
C PRO A 93 -18.42 6.47 -26.90
N VAL A 94 -18.54 5.57 -25.93
CA VAL A 94 -19.47 4.45 -25.97
C VAL A 94 -20.88 4.95 -25.60
N PRO A 95 -21.89 4.82 -26.49
CA PRO A 95 -23.22 5.33 -26.21
C PRO A 95 -23.83 4.69 -24.96
N GLY A 96 -24.28 5.54 -24.02
CA GLY A 96 -24.93 5.09 -22.78
C GLY A 96 -23.98 4.72 -21.65
N GLN A 97 -22.67 4.80 -21.86
CA GLN A 97 -21.65 4.56 -20.85
C GLN A 97 -20.79 5.85 -20.70
N PRO A 98 -21.11 6.72 -19.72
CA PRO A 98 -20.30 7.90 -19.45
C PRO A 98 -18.84 7.51 -19.19
N ASN A 99 -17.90 8.33 -19.64
CA ASN A 99 -16.45 8.11 -19.47
C ASN A 99 -15.87 6.83 -20.09
N VAL A 100 -16.67 6.01 -20.78
CA VAL A 100 -16.16 4.86 -21.53
C VAL A 100 -15.96 5.24 -22.99
N TYR A 101 -14.78 4.90 -23.51
CA TYR A 101 -14.38 5.18 -24.89
C TYR A 101 -13.93 3.88 -25.57
N SER A 102 -14.08 3.80 -26.90
CA SER A 102 -13.61 2.66 -27.68
C SER A 102 -12.74 3.07 -28.87
N TYR A 103 -11.89 2.14 -29.29
CA TYR A 103 -11.02 2.29 -30.46
C TYR A 103 -10.79 0.93 -31.13
N THR A 104 -10.84 0.88 -32.45
CA THR A 104 -10.62 -0.37 -33.20
C THR A 104 -9.20 -0.45 -33.74
N ILE A 105 -8.47 -1.47 -33.30
CA ILE A 105 -7.18 -1.92 -33.86
C ILE A 105 -7.51 -2.91 -34.99
N GLY A 106 -7.33 -2.48 -36.24
CA GLY A 106 -7.70 -3.28 -37.40
C GLY A 106 -6.83 -3.01 -38.64
N PRO A 107 -6.87 -3.90 -39.64
CA PRO A 107 -7.72 -5.09 -39.73
C PRO A 107 -7.22 -6.31 -38.95
N SER A 108 -6.01 -6.26 -38.39
CA SER A 108 -5.48 -7.23 -37.42
C SER A 108 -4.45 -6.54 -36.50
N ILE A 109 -4.16 -7.11 -35.33
CA ILE A 109 -3.04 -6.64 -34.47
C ILE A 109 -1.73 -6.61 -35.29
N THR A 110 -1.46 -7.68 -36.05
CA THR A 110 -0.24 -7.80 -36.86
C THR A 110 -0.11 -6.66 -37.87
N ASP A 111 -1.18 -6.36 -38.60
CA ASP A 111 -1.18 -5.31 -39.63
C ASP A 111 -1.09 -3.91 -39.01
N TYR A 112 -1.86 -3.66 -37.95
CA TYR A 112 -1.93 -2.35 -37.32
C TYR A 112 -0.59 -1.94 -36.69
N TYR A 113 0.08 -2.87 -35.99
CA TYR A 113 1.38 -2.62 -35.37
C TYR A 113 2.57 -2.97 -36.27
N ASN A 114 2.37 -3.35 -37.54
CA ASN A 114 3.44 -3.74 -38.47
C ASN A 114 4.38 -4.83 -37.89
N VAL A 115 3.79 -5.81 -37.19
CA VAL A 115 4.52 -6.91 -36.54
C VAL A 115 5.15 -7.80 -37.61
N GLN A 116 6.44 -8.12 -37.44
CA GLN A 116 7.16 -8.99 -38.37
C GLN A 116 6.83 -10.47 -38.13
N VAL A 117 6.97 -11.31 -39.16
CA VAL A 117 6.57 -12.73 -39.13
C VAL A 117 7.33 -13.54 -38.07
N ASP A 118 8.52 -13.10 -37.67
CA ASP A 118 9.36 -13.74 -36.64
C ASP A 118 9.20 -13.12 -35.25
N GLN A 119 8.27 -12.16 -35.09
CA GLN A 119 7.99 -11.52 -33.81
C GLN A 119 6.74 -12.13 -33.17
N THR A 120 6.83 -12.42 -31.89
CA THR A 120 5.69 -12.84 -31.07
C THR A 120 5.23 -11.66 -30.24
N VAL A 121 3.99 -11.21 -30.42
CA VAL A 121 3.36 -10.23 -29.54
C VAL A 121 2.82 -10.98 -28.32
N ILE A 122 3.15 -10.47 -27.13
CA ILE A 122 2.64 -11.03 -25.88
C ILE A 122 1.64 -10.08 -25.19
N GLU A 123 1.74 -8.77 -25.42
CA GLU A 123 0.81 -7.79 -24.84
C GLU A 123 0.60 -6.59 -25.78
N LEU A 124 -0.60 -6.01 -25.72
CA LEU A 124 -0.90 -4.65 -26.19
C LEU A 124 -0.56 -3.67 -25.06
N ALA A 125 0.07 -2.55 -25.40
CA ALA A 125 0.44 -1.52 -24.43
C ALA A 125 -0.38 -0.24 -24.68
N PHE A 126 -0.88 0.37 -23.61
CA PHE A 126 -1.77 1.53 -23.67
C PHE A 126 -1.43 2.60 -22.63
N VAL A 127 -1.55 3.86 -23.07
CA VAL A 127 -1.77 5.04 -22.23
C VAL A 127 -2.83 5.88 -22.92
N PHE A 128 -3.80 6.38 -22.18
CA PHE A 128 -4.83 7.26 -22.71
C PHE A 128 -4.49 8.70 -22.35
N ARG A 129 -4.86 9.67 -23.20
CA ARG A 129 -4.55 11.06 -22.91
C ARG A 129 -5.53 12.05 -23.53
N ASN A 130 -5.49 13.27 -23.02
CA ASN A 130 -6.06 14.41 -23.74
C ASN A 130 -5.17 14.82 -24.94
N ALA A 131 -5.62 15.84 -25.69
CA ALA A 131 -4.92 16.34 -26.87
C ALA A 131 -3.45 16.73 -26.64
N THR A 132 -3.13 17.34 -25.49
CA THR A 132 -1.80 17.85 -25.16
C THR A 132 -0.91 16.83 -24.46
N GLY A 133 -1.47 15.70 -23.99
CA GLY A 133 -0.77 14.77 -23.12
C GLY A 133 -0.53 15.30 -21.70
N SER A 134 -1.30 16.31 -21.28
CA SER A 134 -1.18 16.88 -19.92
C SER A 134 -2.09 16.20 -18.90
N LEU A 135 -3.09 15.45 -19.39
CA LEU A 135 -3.92 14.55 -18.60
C LEU A 135 -3.72 13.15 -19.18
N GLU A 136 -3.56 12.17 -18.31
CA GLU A 136 -3.26 10.78 -18.65
C GLU A 136 -4.25 9.86 -17.95
N GLY A 137 -4.75 8.88 -18.68
CA GLY A 137 -5.45 7.70 -18.17
C GLY A 137 -4.48 6.53 -18.18
N LYS A 138 -4.08 6.10 -16.99
CA LYS A 138 -3.10 5.05 -16.73
C LYS A 138 -3.68 4.04 -15.74
N ASP A 139 -2.99 2.92 -15.56
CA ASP A 139 -3.39 1.95 -14.56
C ASP A 139 -3.16 2.49 -13.15
N VAL A 140 -3.67 1.77 -12.14
CA VAL A 140 -3.49 2.07 -10.72
C VAL A 140 -2.00 2.29 -10.40
N GLY A 141 -1.70 3.34 -9.64
CA GLY A 141 -0.31 3.70 -9.32
C GLY A 141 0.44 4.44 -10.45
N GLY A 142 -0.27 4.87 -11.51
CA GLY A 142 0.30 5.69 -12.57
C GLY A 142 1.23 4.94 -13.52
N VAL A 143 1.03 3.62 -13.65
CA VAL A 143 1.80 2.77 -14.57
C VAL A 143 1.08 2.60 -15.91
N ASP A 144 1.83 2.21 -16.94
CA ASP A 144 1.27 1.93 -18.26
C ASP A 144 0.37 0.68 -18.22
N ILE A 145 -0.65 0.65 -19.08
CA ILE A 145 -1.65 -0.42 -19.11
C ILE A 145 -1.21 -1.49 -20.12
N PHE A 146 -1.21 -2.75 -19.72
CA PHE A 146 -0.88 -3.87 -20.59
C PHE A 146 -2.05 -4.86 -20.67
N TYR A 147 -2.36 -5.32 -21.88
CA TYR A 147 -3.42 -6.31 -22.12
C TYR A 147 -2.86 -7.53 -22.88
N PRO A 148 -3.03 -8.76 -22.38
CA PRO A 148 -2.41 -9.94 -22.98
C PRO A 148 -2.93 -10.22 -24.39
N VAL A 149 -2.02 -10.65 -25.28
CA VAL A 149 -2.35 -11.22 -26.59
C VAL A 149 -2.11 -12.71 -26.54
N TYR A 150 -3.11 -13.47 -26.96
CA TYR A 150 -3.14 -14.92 -26.80
C TYR A 150 -2.65 -15.64 -28.05
N PRO A 151 -2.05 -16.84 -27.90
CA PRO A 151 -1.61 -17.63 -29.05
C PRO A 151 -2.80 -18.18 -29.85
N ASP A 152 -2.58 -18.48 -31.14
CA ASP A 152 -3.63 -19.00 -32.01
C ASP A 152 -4.22 -20.32 -31.51
N ASP A 153 -3.37 -21.18 -30.93
CA ASP A 153 -3.69 -22.47 -30.32
C ASP A 153 -3.99 -22.38 -28.83
N LEU A 154 -4.54 -21.24 -28.37
CA LEU A 154 -5.01 -21.02 -26.99
C LEU A 154 -5.82 -22.21 -26.48
N PRO A 155 -5.36 -22.94 -25.44
CA PRO A 155 -6.17 -23.96 -24.79
C PRO A 155 -7.39 -23.33 -24.13
N PHE A 156 -8.36 -24.15 -23.71
CA PHE A 156 -9.51 -23.68 -22.95
C PHE A 156 -9.05 -22.81 -21.77
N SER A 157 -9.39 -21.53 -21.85
CA SER A 157 -8.93 -20.49 -20.93
C SER A 157 -10.13 -19.69 -20.47
N THR A 158 -10.08 -19.23 -19.22
CA THR A 158 -11.18 -18.49 -18.60
C THR A 158 -10.64 -17.34 -17.78
N LEU A 159 -11.43 -16.27 -17.64
CA LEU A 159 -11.10 -15.09 -16.86
C LEU A 159 -12.31 -14.64 -16.04
N LEU A 160 -12.05 -14.13 -14.84
CA LEU A 160 -12.95 -13.23 -14.12
C LEU A 160 -12.43 -11.80 -14.33
N LEU A 161 -13.14 -11.02 -15.13
CA LEU A 161 -12.83 -9.63 -15.43
C LEU A 161 -13.41 -8.67 -14.38
N SER A 162 -14.52 -9.03 -13.72
CA SER A 162 -15.08 -8.25 -12.61
C SER A 162 -15.73 -9.18 -11.59
N PRO A 163 -15.58 -8.91 -10.27
CA PRO A 163 -14.75 -7.85 -9.69
C PRO A 163 -13.24 -8.10 -9.90
N GLY A 164 -12.46 -7.02 -9.93
CA GLY A 164 -10.99 -7.12 -10.05
C GLY A 164 -10.30 -7.44 -8.72
N GLN A 165 -10.99 -7.26 -7.59
CA GLN A 165 -10.49 -7.52 -6.24
C GLN A 165 -10.96 -8.89 -5.73
N SER A 166 -10.11 -9.55 -4.94
CA SER A 166 -10.44 -10.84 -4.31
C SER A 166 -11.34 -10.70 -3.09
N ASN A 167 -11.40 -9.52 -2.48
CA ASN A 167 -12.23 -9.21 -1.32
C ASN A 167 -12.90 -7.86 -1.53
N LEU A 168 -14.20 -7.79 -1.29
CA LEU A 168 -15.00 -6.57 -1.42
C LEU A 168 -15.69 -6.26 -0.09
N VAL A 169 -15.84 -4.98 0.22
CA VAL A 169 -16.76 -4.50 1.25
C VAL A 169 -17.93 -3.84 0.54
N VAL A 170 -19.15 -4.30 0.82
CA VAL A 170 -20.37 -3.85 0.15
C VAL A 170 -21.50 -3.64 1.14
N ASP A 171 -22.40 -2.71 0.83
CA ASP A 171 -23.57 -2.44 1.66
C ASP A 171 -24.79 -3.27 1.23
N LEU A 172 -25.70 -3.49 2.19
CA LEU A 172 -26.98 -4.13 1.90
C LEU A 172 -27.80 -3.32 0.88
N GLY A 173 -28.25 -4.00 -0.16
CA GLY A 173 -29.04 -3.41 -1.24
C GLY A 173 -28.21 -2.89 -2.42
N GLU A 174 -26.88 -2.98 -2.36
CA GLU A 174 -26.01 -2.79 -3.51
C GLU A 174 -25.97 -4.02 -4.42
N GLU A 175 -25.26 -3.91 -5.54
CA GLU A 175 -25.05 -4.98 -6.50
C GLU A 175 -23.56 -5.10 -6.83
N ILE A 176 -23.05 -6.33 -6.94
CA ILE A 176 -21.69 -6.58 -7.43
C ILE A 176 -21.77 -6.99 -8.90
N SER A 177 -21.19 -6.20 -9.80
CA SER A 177 -21.11 -6.54 -11.22
C SER A 177 -20.05 -7.63 -11.45
N ILE A 178 -20.52 -8.79 -11.90
CA ILE A 178 -19.69 -9.96 -12.23
C ILE A 178 -19.54 -10.03 -13.74
N TRP A 179 -18.31 -10.23 -14.18
CA TRP A 179 -17.99 -10.42 -15.59
C TRP A 179 -16.98 -11.54 -15.77
N GLY A 180 -17.42 -12.64 -16.36
CA GLY A 180 -16.57 -13.77 -16.75
C GLY A 180 -16.43 -13.89 -18.27
N ALA A 181 -15.33 -14.49 -18.70
CA ALA A 181 -15.10 -14.81 -20.11
C ALA A 181 -14.47 -16.19 -20.27
N SER A 182 -14.72 -16.82 -21.42
CA SER A 182 -14.12 -18.07 -21.83
C SER A 182 -13.67 -18.03 -23.29
N SER A 183 -12.56 -18.71 -23.60
CA SER A 183 -12.00 -18.79 -24.96
C SER A 183 -12.84 -19.67 -25.91
N GLU A 184 -13.75 -20.47 -25.36
CA GLU A 184 -14.68 -21.34 -26.09
C GLU A 184 -16.07 -21.26 -25.47
N THR A 185 -17.13 -21.67 -26.19
CA THR A 185 -18.48 -21.69 -25.60
C THR A 185 -18.50 -22.61 -24.38
N ALA A 186 -18.89 -22.05 -23.23
CA ALA A 186 -18.94 -22.75 -21.95
C ALA A 186 -20.23 -22.42 -21.19
N SER A 187 -20.59 -23.30 -20.27
CA SER A 187 -21.60 -23.08 -19.22
C SER A 187 -20.95 -22.33 -18.06
N PHE A 188 -21.46 -21.13 -17.79
CA PHE A 188 -21.14 -20.34 -16.60
C PHE A 188 -22.18 -20.63 -15.52
N GLN A 189 -21.73 -20.92 -14.31
CA GLN A 189 -22.57 -21.15 -13.14
C GLN A 189 -22.02 -20.31 -11.99
N LEU A 190 -22.84 -19.38 -11.50
CA LEU A 190 -22.49 -18.51 -10.40
C LEU A 190 -23.07 -19.05 -9.10
N PHE A 191 -22.23 -19.25 -8.10
CA PHE A 191 -22.61 -19.67 -6.76
C PHE A 191 -22.29 -18.59 -5.75
N ASP A 192 -23.16 -18.41 -4.75
CA ASP A 192 -22.91 -17.61 -3.55
C ASP A 192 -23.05 -18.52 -2.33
N ASN A 193 -21.97 -18.68 -1.55
CA ASN A 193 -21.87 -19.62 -0.44
C ASN A 193 -22.27 -21.07 -0.82
N GLY A 194 -22.01 -21.45 -2.08
CA GLY A 194 -22.31 -22.76 -2.63
C GLY A 194 -23.75 -22.93 -3.15
N ASP A 195 -24.61 -21.93 -2.99
CA ASP A 195 -25.95 -21.93 -3.58
C ASP A 195 -25.89 -21.35 -5.00
N LEU A 196 -26.45 -22.07 -5.98
CA LEU A 196 -26.49 -21.61 -7.37
C LEU A 196 -27.41 -20.39 -7.49
N VAL A 197 -26.84 -19.26 -7.91
CA VAL A 197 -27.52 -17.97 -8.09
C VAL A 197 -28.04 -17.84 -9.51
N ASP A 198 -27.17 -18.06 -10.50
CA ASP A 198 -27.47 -17.85 -11.92
C ASP A 198 -26.61 -18.74 -12.82
N GLN A 199 -27.04 -18.93 -14.07
CA GLN A 199 -26.32 -19.72 -15.06
C GLN A 199 -26.58 -19.27 -16.50
N PHE A 200 -25.57 -19.38 -17.36
CA PHE A 200 -25.65 -18.97 -18.75
C PHE A 200 -24.66 -19.73 -19.64
N ASP A 201 -25.04 -20.03 -20.87
CA ASP A 201 -24.14 -20.64 -21.86
C ASP A 201 -23.66 -19.59 -22.87
N GLY A 202 -22.35 -19.41 -23.04
CA GLY A 202 -21.83 -18.41 -23.96
C GLY A 202 -20.31 -18.33 -24.00
N LEU A 203 -19.79 -17.21 -24.53
CA LEU A 203 -18.37 -16.85 -24.46
C LEU A 203 -18.09 -15.84 -23.34
N THR A 204 -19.10 -15.08 -22.96
CA THR A 204 -19.05 -14.03 -21.94
C THR A 204 -20.25 -14.16 -21.02
N TYR A 205 -20.03 -13.90 -19.75
CA TYR A 205 -21.05 -13.94 -18.70
C TYR A 205 -21.04 -12.62 -17.95
N THR A 206 -22.19 -11.95 -17.85
CA THR A 206 -22.34 -10.73 -17.05
C THR A 206 -23.56 -10.86 -16.14
N TYR A 207 -23.39 -10.57 -14.86
CA TYR A 207 -24.47 -10.63 -13.88
C TYR A 207 -24.25 -9.62 -12.76
N ASP A 208 -25.26 -8.84 -12.43
CA ASP A 208 -25.24 -7.95 -11.26
C ASP A 208 -25.81 -8.73 -10.07
N LEU A 209 -24.93 -9.12 -9.13
CA LEU A 209 -25.29 -9.91 -7.95
C LEU A 209 -25.90 -9.02 -6.87
N PRO A 210 -27.21 -9.15 -6.56
CA PRO A 210 -27.85 -8.31 -5.55
C PRO A 210 -27.47 -8.72 -4.13
N ILE A 211 -27.00 -7.76 -3.34
CA ILE A 211 -26.56 -7.97 -1.97
C ILE A 211 -27.75 -7.88 -1.02
N SER A 212 -28.27 -9.05 -0.65
CA SER A 212 -29.55 -9.16 0.08
C SER A 212 -29.44 -9.70 1.52
N SER A 213 -28.27 -10.17 1.92
CA SER A 213 -27.99 -10.67 3.27
C SER A 213 -26.68 -10.13 3.79
N GLY A 214 -26.62 -9.94 5.11
CA GLY A 214 -25.40 -9.59 5.82
C GLY A 214 -24.51 -10.81 6.02
N GLY A 215 -23.23 -10.61 6.27
CA GLY A 215 -22.29 -11.71 6.48
C GLY A 215 -21.06 -11.62 5.59
N ILE A 216 -20.21 -12.65 5.71
CA ILE A 216 -19.13 -12.93 4.77
C ILE A 216 -19.66 -13.94 3.76
N HIS A 217 -19.42 -13.67 2.50
CA HIS A 217 -19.87 -14.46 1.38
C HIS A 217 -18.70 -14.87 0.49
N THR A 218 -18.70 -16.11 0.03
CA THR A 218 -17.77 -16.61 -0.99
C THR A 218 -18.53 -16.86 -2.27
N VAL A 219 -18.17 -16.10 -3.31
CA VAL A 219 -18.77 -16.21 -4.63
C VAL A 219 -17.84 -17.04 -5.52
N GLU A 220 -18.39 -18.02 -6.22
CA GLU A 220 -17.66 -18.87 -7.16
C GLU A 220 -18.32 -18.81 -8.54
N LEU A 221 -17.54 -18.51 -9.57
CA LEU A 221 -17.94 -18.62 -10.96
C LEU A 221 -17.28 -19.88 -11.56
N LEU A 222 -18.06 -20.94 -11.72
CA LEU A 222 -17.66 -22.18 -12.39
C LEU A 222 -17.92 -22.05 -13.90
N ILE A 223 -16.93 -22.42 -14.71
CA ILE A 223 -16.96 -22.32 -16.17
C ILE A 223 -16.59 -23.69 -16.75
N ASP A 224 -17.51 -24.29 -17.51
CA ASP A 224 -17.42 -25.67 -18.01
C ASP A 224 -17.72 -25.75 -19.51
N ASN A 225 -16.77 -26.20 -20.34
CA ASN A 225 -17.01 -26.43 -21.78
C ASN A 225 -17.51 -27.85 -22.11
N GLY A 226 -17.79 -28.67 -21.10
CA GLY A 226 -18.22 -30.06 -21.19
C GLY A 226 -17.06 -31.07 -21.26
N VAL A 227 -15.81 -30.61 -21.28
CA VAL A 227 -14.59 -31.43 -21.26
C VAL A 227 -13.69 -31.06 -20.09
N GLU A 228 -13.49 -29.76 -19.89
CA GLU A 228 -12.66 -29.14 -18.87
C GLU A 228 -13.49 -28.14 -18.05
N GLN A 229 -13.13 -27.99 -16.78
CA GLN A 229 -13.75 -27.05 -15.86
C GLN A 229 -12.68 -26.14 -15.25
N SER A 230 -13.04 -24.88 -15.07
CA SER A 230 -12.27 -23.88 -14.34
C SER A 230 -13.19 -23.13 -13.41
N SER A 231 -12.72 -22.73 -12.22
CA SER A 231 -13.48 -21.83 -11.34
C SER A 231 -12.65 -20.63 -10.93
N HIS A 232 -13.34 -19.50 -10.76
CA HIS A 232 -12.82 -18.27 -10.19
C HIS A 232 -13.63 -17.95 -8.95
N SER A 233 -12.98 -17.43 -7.91
CA SER A 233 -13.69 -17.04 -6.68
C SER A 233 -13.21 -15.71 -6.14
N PHE A 234 -14.13 -15.02 -5.47
CA PHE A 234 -13.86 -13.84 -4.66
C PHE A 234 -14.77 -13.88 -3.43
N SER A 235 -14.44 -13.08 -2.43
CA SER A 235 -15.28 -12.90 -1.26
C SER A 235 -15.81 -11.48 -1.18
N TYR A 236 -17.00 -11.32 -0.60
CA TYR A 236 -17.46 -10.01 -0.17
C TYR A 236 -17.93 -10.08 1.28
N VAL A 237 -17.83 -8.96 1.98
CA VAL A 237 -18.39 -8.80 3.32
C VAL A 237 -19.40 -7.67 3.30
N VAL A 238 -20.51 -7.93 3.97
CA VAL A 238 -21.45 -6.91 4.38
C VAL A 238 -21.20 -6.63 5.85
N PRO A 239 -20.56 -5.49 6.19
CA PRO A 239 -20.19 -5.18 7.55
C PRO A 239 -21.39 -5.14 8.50
N ASN A 240 -21.15 -5.43 9.78
CA ASN A 240 -22.15 -5.18 10.81
C ASN A 240 -22.42 -3.68 10.90
N ALA A 241 -23.70 -3.33 11.08
CA ALA A 241 -24.10 -1.96 11.41
C ALA A 241 -23.70 -1.62 12.85
N LEU A 242 -22.43 -1.26 13.05
CA LEU A 242 -21.89 -0.83 14.34
C LEU A 242 -22.15 0.68 14.53
N PRO A 243 -23.01 1.10 15.48
CA PRO A 243 -23.20 2.52 15.73
C PRO A 243 -21.88 3.15 16.21
N PRO A 244 -21.49 4.34 15.71
CA PRO A 244 -20.29 5.02 16.16
C PRO A 244 -20.27 5.22 17.68
N ALA A 245 -19.11 5.05 18.29
CA ALA A 245 -18.87 5.34 19.69
C ALA A 245 -17.39 5.65 19.91
N ASP A 246 -17.08 6.53 20.86
CA ASP A 246 -15.69 6.86 21.16
C ASP A 246 -14.96 5.68 21.81
N PRO A 247 -13.64 5.57 21.58
CA PRO A 247 -12.79 4.57 22.23
C PRO A 247 -12.77 4.75 23.75
N PRO A 248 -12.33 3.73 24.51
CA PRO A 248 -12.12 3.84 25.94
C PRO A 248 -11.30 5.08 26.31
N ALA A 249 -11.72 5.79 27.37
CA ALA A 249 -11.08 7.03 27.77
C ALA A 249 -9.59 6.80 28.11
N GLY A 250 -8.72 7.59 27.47
CA GLY A 250 -7.27 7.48 27.65
C GLY A 250 -6.57 6.49 26.71
N ALA A 251 -7.30 5.82 25.81
CA ALA A 251 -6.70 5.05 24.73
C ALA A 251 -5.81 5.96 23.85
N LYS A 252 -4.59 5.51 23.58
CA LYS A 252 -3.65 6.14 22.64
C LYS A 252 -3.81 5.48 21.26
N MET A 253 -3.28 6.12 20.22
CA MET A 253 -3.19 5.46 18.90
C MET A 253 -2.26 4.24 18.99
N GLY A 254 -2.56 3.20 18.23
CA GLY A 254 -1.87 1.91 18.25
C GLY A 254 -2.48 0.88 19.22
N ALA A 255 -1.67 -0.09 19.64
CA ALA A 255 -2.06 -1.11 20.61
C ALA A 255 -1.93 -0.64 22.07
N ASN A 256 -3.00 -0.81 22.84
CA ASN A 256 -3.09 -0.44 24.25
C ASN A 256 -3.38 -1.68 25.09
N LEU A 257 -2.37 -2.27 25.73
CA LEU A 257 -2.54 -3.43 26.62
C LEU A 257 -3.33 -3.05 27.89
N GLN A 258 -4.32 -3.88 28.23
CA GLN A 258 -5.12 -3.77 29.44
C GLN A 258 -4.79 -4.94 30.37
N GLY A 259 -3.72 -4.78 31.16
CA GLY A 259 -3.07 -5.93 31.81
C GLY A 259 -2.45 -6.84 30.74
N ASP A 260 -2.51 -8.16 30.96
CA ASP A 260 -1.83 -9.13 30.09
C ASP A 260 -2.78 -9.97 29.22
N THR A 261 -4.10 -9.74 29.32
CA THR A 261 -5.13 -10.62 28.71
C THR A 261 -6.08 -9.91 27.77
N ALA A 262 -5.94 -8.61 27.56
CA ALA A 262 -6.78 -7.84 26.66
C ALA A 262 -6.02 -6.62 26.12
N MET A 263 -6.46 -6.10 24.98
CA MET A 263 -5.93 -4.86 24.41
C MET A 263 -7.01 -4.07 23.67
N THR A 264 -6.84 -2.75 23.63
CA THR A 264 -7.56 -1.88 22.68
C THR A 264 -6.64 -1.54 21.52
N LEU A 265 -7.10 -1.80 20.30
CA LEU A 265 -6.45 -1.27 19.09
C LEU A 265 -7.17 0.01 18.69
N LEU A 266 -6.40 1.04 18.33
CA LEU A 266 -6.94 2.33 17.89
C LEU A 266 -6.14 2.88 16.70
N LEU A 267 -6.81 3.09 15.58
CA LEU A 267 -6.22 3.62 14.35
C LEU A 267 -6.88 4.96 13.99
N TYR A 268 -6.08 6.02 13.84
CA TYR A 268 -6.55 7.29 13.28
C TYR A 268 -6.47 7.23 11.76
N ALA A 269 -7.62 7.06 11.12
CA ALA A 269 -7.75 6.87 9.67
C ALA A 269 -9.06 7.53 9.18
N PRO A 270 -9.13 8.87 9.16
CA PRO A 270 -10.28 9.59 8.62
C PRO A 270 -10.49 9.27 7.13
N ASN A 271 -11.73 9.43 6.66
CA ASN A 271 -12.14 9.15 5.27
C ASN A 271 -12.00 7.68 4.83
N LYS A 272 -11.81 6.76 5.77
CA LYS A 272 -11.96 5.31 5.55
C LYS A 272 -13.38 4.89 5.86
N GLU A 273 -13.83 3.81 5.22
CA GLU A 273 -15.21 3.37 5.28
C GLU A 273 -15.37 2.17 6.20
N ASN A 274 -14.44 1.21 6.13
CA ASN A 274 -14.48 0.01 6.94
C ASN A 274 -13.08 -0.50 7.29
N ILE A 275 -12.88 -0.90 8.55
CA ILE A 275 -11.62 -1.50 8.98
C ILE A 275 -11.89 -2.77 9.79
N PHE A 276 -11.19 -3.85 9.42
CA PHE A 276 -11.17 -5.12 10.14
C PHE A 276 -9.78 -5.38 10.69
N VAL A 277 -9.69 -6.14 11.78
CA VAL A 277 -8.41 -6.62 12.30
C VAL A 277 -8.21 -8.07 11.88
N LEU A 278 -7.09 -8.31 11.21
CA LEU A 278 -6.59 -9.65 10.87
C LEU A 278 -5.44 -9.97 11.82
N GLY A 279 -5.42 -11.14 12.44
CA GLY A 279 -4.33 -11.48 13.34
C GLY A 279 -4.27 -12.96 13.70
N SER A 280 -3.30 -13.30 14.54
CA SER A 280 -3.09 -14.67 15.01
C SER A 280 -4.29 -15.26 15.79
N PHE A 281 -5.18 -14.41 16.31
CA PHE A 281 -6.39 -14.82 17.05
C PHE A 281 -7.59 -15.17 16.14
N ASN A 282 -7.53 -14.86 14.85
CA ASN A 282 -8.55 -15.22 13.86
C ASN A 282 -7.94 -15.80 12.57
N ASP A 283 -6.74 -16.38 12.67
CA ASP A 283 -5.99 -17.00 11.56
C ASP A 283 -5.85 -16.08 10.32
N TYR A 284 -5.76 -14.77 10.54
CA TYR A 284 -5.74 -13.74 9.49
C TYR A 284 -6.92 -13.80 8.52
N GLN A 285 -8.03 -14.39 8.94
CA GLN A 285 -9.26 -14.43 8.16
C GLN A 285 -10.11 -13.21 8.45
N LEU A 286 -10.85 -12.77 7.43
CA LEU A 286 -11.88 -11.77 7.61
C LEU A 286 -12.94 -12.32 8.57
N ASP A 287 -13.28 -11.54 9.58
CA ASP A 287 -14.23 -11.92 10.62
C ASP A 287 -14.98 -10.68 11.11
N LEU A 288 -16.31 -10.78 11.10
CA LEU A 288 -17.23 -9.73 11.51
C LEU A 288 -17.15 -9.41 13.01
N ASP A 289 -16.65 -10.34 13.84
CA ASP A 289 -16.38 -10.09 15.25
C ASP A 289 -15.16 -9.19 15.47
N TYR A 290 -14.30 -9.06 14.45
CA TYR A 290 -13.10 -8.23 14.46
C TYR A 290 -13.23 -6.96 13.59
N GLN A 291 -14.47 -6.56 13.27
CA GLN A 291 -14.76 -5.26 12.67
C GLN A 291 -14.54 -4.13 13.68
N MET A 292 -13.75 -3.13 13.30
CA MET A 292 -13.50 -1.96 14.13
C MET A 292 -14.71 -1.01 14.14
N ARG A 293 -14.93 -0.37 15.28
CA ARG A 293 -15.96 0.66 15.46
C ARG A 293 -15.39 2.04 15.18
N GLN A 294 -16.13 2.86 14.43
CA GLN A 294 -15.79 4.25 14.20
C GLN A 294 -16.07 5.12 15.45
N SER A 295 -15.20 6.09 15.73
CA SER A 295 -15.39 7.13 16.75
C SER A 295 -16.53 8.09 16.40
N LEU A 296 -17.02 8.85 17.38
CA LEU A 296 -18.16 9.78 17.15
C LEU A 296 -17.83 10.93 16.20
N ASP A 297 -16.55 11.31 16.11
CA ASP A 297 -16.06 12.32 15.16
C ASP A 297 -15.83 11.78 13.75
N GLY A 298 -15.88 10.45 13.55
CA GLY A 298 -15.65 9.81 12.27
C GLY A 298 -14.18 9.66 11.86
N GLU A 299 -13.23 10.03 12.72
CA GLU A 299 -11.80 10.10 12.34
C GLU A 299 -10.97 8.88 12.78
N SER A 300 -11.44 8.13 13.78
CA SER A 300 -10.71 6.99 14.36
C SER A 300 -11.53 5.70 14.32
N TRP A 301 -10.82 4.59 14.32
CA TRP A 301 -11.35 3.23 14.34
C TRP A 301 -10.78 2.50 15.53
N TRP A 302 -11.60 1.77 16.28
CA TRP A 302 -11.12 1.03 17.45
C TRP A 302 -11.85 -0.29 17.69
N ILE A 303 -11.17 -1.20 18.37
CA ILE A 303 -11.73 -2.47 18.85
C ILE A 303 -11.05 -2.91 20.13
N GLU A 304 -11.77 -3.62 20.99
CA GLU A 304 -11.20 -4.36 22.13
C GLU A 304 -11.06 -5.83 21.78
N ILE A 305 -9.87 -6.37 21.99
CA ILE A 305 -9.55 -7.78 21.78
C ILE A 305 -9.24 -8.38 23.16
N GLY A 306 -10.03 -9.37 23.55
CA GLY A 306 -9.92 -10.07 24.83
C GLY A 306 -9.29 -11.46 24.69
N ASP A 307 -9.30 -12.19 25.81
CA ASP A 307 -8.85 -13.60 25.89
C ASP A 307 -7.43 -13.84 25.35
N LEU A 308 -6.55 -12.84 25.49
CA LEU A 308 -5.15 -12.96 25.09
C LEU A 308 -4.37 -13.82 26.09
N THR A 309 -3.42 -14.60 25.59
CA THR A 309 -2.51 -15.39 26.43
C THR A 309 -1.28 -14.55 26.81
N PRO A 310 -1.01 -14.33 28.11
CA PRO A 310 0.22 -13.67 28.54
C PRO A 310 1.48 -14.41 28.08
N GLY A 311 2.43 -13.68 27.53
CA GLY A 311 3.73 -14.16 27.04
C GLY A 311 3.71 -14.64 25.59
N GLU A 312 2.54 -14.86 24.99
CA GLU A 312 2.46 -15.25 23.57
C GLU A 312 2.64 -14.04 22.65
N HIS A 313 3.31 -14.28 21.52
CA HIS A 313 3.45 -13.30 20.46
C HIS A 313 2.13 -13.21 19.69
N LEU A 314 1.51 -12.03 19.76
CA LEU A 314 0.35 -11.68 18.99
C LEU A 314 0.77 -10.87 17.78
N THR A 315 0.25 -11.26 16.64
CA THR A 315 0.55 -10.59 15.39
C THR A 315 -0.74 -10.12 14.73
N TYR A 316 -0.74 -8.92 14.15
CA TYR A 316 -1.93 -8.38 13.50
C TYR A 316 -1.64 -7.37 12.39
N GLN A 317 -2.65 -7.15 11.56
CA GLN A 317 -2.77 -6.14 10.51
C GLN A 317 -4.18 -5.55 10.53
N TYR A 318 -4.34 -4.37 9.94
CA TYR A 318 -5.63 -3.81 9.58
C TYR A 318 -5.92 -4.13 8.11
N LEU A 319 -7.13 -4.63 7.83
CA LEU A 319 -7.69 -4.67 6.48
C LEU A 319 -8.61 -3.46 6.32
N VAL A 320 -8.18 -2.50 5.52
CA VAL A 320 -8.83 -1.22 5.29
C VAL A 320 -9.58 -1.30 3.96
N ASP A 321 -10.87 -0.96 3.98
CA ASP A 321 -11.77 -0.88 2.83
C ASP A 321 -11.81 -2.15 1.95
N GLY A 322 -11.44 -3.30 2.51
CA GLY A 322 -11.60 -4.63 1.91
C GLY A 322 -10.35 -5.21 1.25
N ASP A 323 -9.37 -4.39 0.89
CA ASP A 323 -8.23 -4.83 0.07
C ASP A 323 -6.87 -4.43 0.65
N LEU A 324 -6.77 -3.28 1.31
CA LEU A 324 -5.52 -2.75 1.80
C LEU A 324 -5.16 -3.34 3.17
N LYS A 325 -4.15 -4.21 3.19
CA LYS A 325 -3.55 -4.70 4.44
C LYS A 325 -2.38 -3.83 4.86
N ILE A 326 -2.46 -3.27 6.07
CA ILE A 326 -1.37 -2.50 6.68
C ILE A 326 -1.05 -3.02 8.08
N ALA A 327 0.21 -2.92 8.49
CA ALA A 327 0.54 -2.98 9.91
C ALA A 327 0.10 -1.69 10.62
N ASP A 328 0.21 -1.69 11.94
CA ASP A 328 -0.09 -0.53 12.77
C ASP A 328 0.99 0.55 12.59
N PRO A 329 0.62 1.79 12.22
CA PRO A 329 1.58 2.90 12.12
C PRO A 329 2.43 3.16 13.36
N LEU A 330 1.92 2.78 14.55
CA LEU A 330 2.56 2.95 15.85
C LEU A 330 2.96 1.59 16.45
N SER A 331 3.14 0.58 15.61
CA SER A 331 3.71 -0.69 16.06
C SER A 331 5.09 -0.45 16.66
N THR A 332 5.37 -1.09 17.80
CA THR A 332 6.66 -1.01 18.49
C THR A 332 7.66 -2.04 17.96
N LEU A 333 7.16 -3.07 17.28
CA LEU A 333 7.91 -4.10 16.57
C LEU A 333 7.10 -4.58 15.37
N VAL A 334 7.76 -4.86 14.26
CA VAL A 334 7.10 -5.41 13.07
C VAL A 334 7.83 -6.64 12.56
N LEU A 335 7.10 -7.58 11.98
CA LEU A 335 7.67 -8.70 11.23
C LEU A 335 7.75 -8.37 9.74
N ASP A 336 8.82 -8.85 9.12
CA ASP A 336 9.19 -8.70 7.71
C ASP A 336 9.43 -10.05 7.06
N GLN A 337 8.54 -10.44 6.15
CA GLN A 337 8.69 -11.68 5.38
C GLN A 337 10.02 -11.78 4.62
N SER A 338 10.56 -10.64 4.15
CA SER A 338 11.72 -10.61 3.27
C SER A 338 13.05 -10.51 3.99
N ASN A 339 13.08 -9.89 5.18
CA ASN A 339 14.34 -9.57 5.86
C ASN A 339 14.57 -10.35 7.15
N ASP A 340 13.51 -10.75 7.85
CA ASP A 340 13.60 -11.47 9.13
C ASP A 340 14.35 -12.81 9.03
N PRO A 341 14.20 -13.61 7.95
CA PRO A 341 14.94 -14.87 7.81
C PRO A 341 16.48 -14.73 7.80
N PHE A 342 17.00 -13.50 7.67
CA PHE A 342 18.44 -13.22 7.68
C PHE A 342 18.95 -12.70 9.03
N ILE A 343 18.09 -12.58 10.05
CA ILE A 343 18.49 -12.20 11.41
C ILE A 343 19.04 -13.44 12.13
N PRO A 344 20.30 -13.42 12.62
CA PRO A 344 20.87 -14.56 13.33
C PRO A 344 20.18 -14.78 14.68
N GLU A 345 19.98 -16.06 15.04
CA GLU A 345 19.48 -16.49 16.35
C GLU A 345 20.35 -15.95 17.51
N GLU A 346 21.67 -15.80 17.29
CA GLU A 346 22.58 -15.23 18.29
C GLU A 346 22.39 -13.72 18.50
N THR A 347 21.71 -13.02 17.58
CA THR A 347 21.41 -11.58 17.67
C THR A 347 20.01 -11.35 18.21
N TYR A 348 19.03 -12.09 17.72
CA TYR A 348 17.64 -12.06 18.19
C TYR A 348 17.17 -13.50 18.46
N PRO A 349 17.34 -13.99 19.70
CA PRO A 349 16.88 -15.34 20.04
C PRO A 349 15.35 -15.41 20.05
N ASP A 350 14.81 -16.53 19.58
CA ASP A 350 13.38 -16.83 19.54
C ASP A 350 12.55 -15.72 18.82
N LEU A 351 13.11 -15.12 17.75
CA LEU A 351 12.35 -14.20 16.89
C LEU A 351 11.12 -14.92 16.33
N PRO A 352 9.90 -14.35 16.45
CA PRO A 352 8.71 -15.00 15.91
C PRO A 352 8.76 -15.13 14.39
N ASP A 353 8.40 -16.30 13.88
CA ASP A 353 8.27 -16.53 12.45
C ASP A 353 7.19 -15.63 11.85
N PHE A 354 7.45 -15.09 10.66
CA PHE A 354 6.44 -14.40 9.87
C PHE A 354 5.34 -15.39 9.44
N PRO A 355 4.03 -15.06 9.58
CA PRO A 355 2.92 -15.95 9.20
C PRO A 355 2.68 -16.00 7.69
N GLY A 356 3.68 -16.46 6.92
CA GLY A 356 3.74 -16.36 5.46
C GLY A 356 2.73 -17.22 4.70
N ASP A 357 2.20 -18.27 5.34
CA ASP A 357 1.12 -19.09 4.76
C ASP A 357 -0.25 -18.42 4.88
N LEU A 358 -0.39 -17.39 5.74
CA LEU A 358 -1.66 -16.76 6.08
C LEU A 358 -1.77 -15.32 5.58
N THR A 359 -0.66 -14.59 5.54
CA THR A 359 -0.67 -13.19 5.10
C THR A 359 0.64 -12.78 4.41
N SER A 360 0.69 -11.51 4.00
CA SER A 360 1.77 -10.86 3.28
C SER A 360 1.90 -9.40 3.76
N GLY A 361 3.01 -8.75 3.40
CA GLY A 361 3.31 -7.38 3.79
C GLY A 361 3.94 -7.29 5.18
N ARG A 362 3.79 -6.14 5.84
CA ARG A 362 4.29 -5.89 7.20
C ARG A 362 3.25 -6.31 8.23
N VAL A 363 3.69 -6.88 9.33
CA VAL A 363 2.80 -7.39 10.40
C VAL A 363 3.22 -6.79 11.74
N SER A 364 2.28 -6.20 12.47
CA SER A 364 2.53 -5.70 13.83
C SER A 364 2.80 -6.86 14.79
N LEU A 365 3.72 -6.66 15.74
CA LEU A 365 4.02 -7.64 16.79
C LEU A 365 3.81 -7.02 18.18
N VAL A 366 2.99 -7.69 18.99
CA VAL A 366 2.73 -7.33 20.40
C VAL A 366 2.89 -8.58 21.25
N GLN A 367 3.40 -8.43 22.48
CA GLN A 367 3.51 -9.53 23.43
C GLN A 367 2.90 -9.09 24.78
N PRO A 368 1.62 -9.40 25.06
CA PRO A 368 1.02 -9.15 26.37
C PRO A 368 1.82 -9.87 27.45
N GLY A 369 2.02 -9.25 28.62
CA GLY A 369 2.83 -9.85 29.68
C GLY A 369 4.31 -10.06 29.32
N ALA A 370 4.83 -9.36 28.31
CA ALA A 370 6.27 -9.39 27.99
C ALA A 370 7.11 -9.04 29.23
N PRO A 371 8.26 -9.73 29.43
CA PRO A 371 9.18 -9.42 30.52
C PRO A 371 9.62 -7.95 30.47
N GLN A 372 9.32 -7.21 31.53
CA GLN A 372 9.74 -5.83 31.66
C GLN A 372 11.24 -5.76 31.98
N TYR A 373 11.92 -4.76 31.40
CA TYR A 373 13.32 -4.51 31.71
C TYR A 373 13.44 -3.77 33.05
N GLU A 374 14.18 -4.36 33.98
CA GLU A 374 14.50 -3.74 35.27
C GLU A 374 15.75 -2.86 35.12
N TRP A 375 15.56 -1.54 35.18
CA TRP A 375 16.64 -0.57 35.04
C TRP A 375 17.53 -0.55 36.28
N ASP A 376 18.84 -0.74 36.09
CA ASP A 376 19.83 -0.62 37.16
C ASP A 376 20.09 0.86 37.50
N VAL A 377 20.14 1.73 36.48
CA VAL A 377 20.33 3.17 36.66
C VAL A 377 18.98 3.88 36.65
N THR A 378 18.63 4.51 37.78
CA THR A 378 17.32 5.15 37.98
C THR A 378 17.39 6.65 38.24
N ASP A 379 18.57 7.18 38.52
CA ASP A 379 18.82 8.58 38.85
C ASP A 379 19.86 9.22 37.90
N PHE A 380 20.00 8.70 36.68
CA PHE A 380 20.91 9.23 35.67
C PHE A 380 20.71 10.73 35.47
N GLN A 381 21.83 11.45 35.36
CA GLN A 381 21.84 12.88 35.05
C GLN A 381 22.70 13.08 33.80
N ALA A 382 22.05 13.43 32.69
CA ALA A 382 22.76 13.71 31.45
C ALA A 382 23.82 14.81 31.63
N PRO A 383 24.97 14.72 30.93
CA PRO A 383 25.95 15.79 30.96
C PRO A 383 25.34 17.12 30.49
N PRO A 384 25.78 18.28 31.04
CA PRO A 384 25.32 19.57 30.56
C PRO A 384 25.55 19.71 29.05
N LYS A 385 24.57 20.21 28.32
CA LYS A 385 24.62 20.37 26.85
C LYS A 385 25.86 21.12 26.35
N GLU A 386 26.38 22.06 27.13
CA GLU A 386 27.60 22.83 26.80
C GLU A 386 28.90 22.01 26.96
N ARG A 387 28.81 20.78 27.44
CA ARG A 387 29.94 19.87 27.73
C ARG A 387 29.80 18.51 27.05
N LEU A 388 28.89 18.36 26.09
CA LEU A 388 28.76 17.14 25.32
C LEU A 388 29.97 16.97 24.39
N THR A 389 30.57 15.79 24.45
CA THR A 389 31.50 15.26 23.47
C THR A 389 30.82 14.04 22.87
N VAL A 390 30.16 14.28 21.73
CA VAL A 390 29.28 13.31 21.07
C VAL A 390 30.09 12.42 20.14
N TYR A 391 29.80 11.12 20.17
CA TYR A 391 30.28 10.16 19.18
C TYR A 391 29.09 9.65 18.34
N GLU A 392 29.07 10.02 17.07
CA GLU A 392 28.08 9.53 16.09
C GLU A 392 28.42 8.08 15.71
N LEU A 393 27.44 7.18 15.80
CA LEU A 393 27.63 5.74 15.70
C LEU A 393 26.51 5.08 14.90
N LEU A 394 26.90 4.40 13.83
CA LEU A 394 26.05 3.42 13.15
C LEU A 394 26.35 2.02 13.69
N VAL A 395 25.38 1.38 14.34
CA VAL A 395 25.56 0.05 14.97
C VAL A 395 26.10 -0.97 13.96
N ARG A 396 25.55 -0.93 12.73
CA ARG A 396 25.93 -1.81 11.62
C ARG A 396 27.39 -1.66 11.19
N ASP A 397 27.93 -0.44 11.13
CA ASP A 397 29.29 -0.25 10.61
C ASP A 397 30.35 -0.30 11.72
N PHE A 398 29.95 -0.07 12.97
CA PHE A 398 30.88 0.05 14.08
C PHE A 398 31.39 -1.30 14.61
N ILE A 399 30.56 -2.34 14.59
CA ILE A 399 30.89 -3.67 15.14
C ILE A 399 30.49 -4.77 14.17
N GLU A 400 31.37 -5.72 13.86
CA GLU A 400 31.10 -6.78 12.86
C GLU A 400 29.83 -7.62 13.12
N ARG A 401 29.42 -7.76 14.39
CA ARG A 401 28.20 -8.51 14.77
C ARG A 401 26.89 -7.75 14.56
N HIS A 402 26.95 -6.43 14.40
CA HIS A 402 25.79 -5.55 14.25
C HIS A 402 24.71 -5.74 15.35
N ASP A 403 25.08 -5.95 16.61
CA ASP A 403 24.11 -6.20 17.69
C ASP A 403 24.36 -5.35 18.94
N TYR A 404 23.30 -5.05 19.70
CA TYR A 404 23.41 -4.23 20.91
C TYR A 404 24.25 -4.91 22.01
N THR A 405 24.22 -6.24 22.09
CA THR A 405 24.99 -6.99 23.09
C THR A 405 26.50 -6.73 22.93
N THR A 406 27.02 -6.86 21.72
CA THR A 406 28.44 -6.64 21.40
C THR A 406 28.78 -5.16 21.45
N LEU A 407 27.83 -4.28 21.14
CA LEU A 407 28.04 -2.83 21.25
C LEU A 407 28.36 -2.42 22.69
N ILE A 408 27.72 -3.04 23.70
CA ILE A 408 28.00 -2.79 25.12
C ILE A 408 29.48 -3.05 25.46
N ASP A 409 30.11 -4.08 24.89
CA ASP A 409 31.52 -4.42 25.14
C ASP A 409 32.49 -3.30 24.70
N THR A 410 32.04 -2.39 23.85
CA THR A 410 32.85 -1.27 23.34
C THR A 410 32.78 -0.02 24.22
N LEU A 411 31.86 0.05 25.19
CA LEU A 411 31.62 1.27 25.97
C LEU A 411 32.85 1.72 26.77
N ASP A 412 33.70 0.79 27.21
CA ASP A 412 34.94 1.12 27.91
C ASP A 412 35.94 1.85 26.97
N TYR A 413 35.95 1.49 25.69
CA TYR A 413 36.74 2.22 24.69
C TYR A 413 36.23 3.66 24.53
N LEU A 414 34.92 3.85 24.38
CA LEU A 414 34.31 5.17 24.22
C LEU A 414 34.53 6.05 25.47
N GLN A 415 34.43 5.45 26.66
CA GLN A 415 34.69 6.16 27.92
C GLN A 415 36.15 6.61 28.02
N ASN A 416 37.09 5.72 27.69
CA ASN A 416 38.52 6.04 27.71
C ASN A 416 38.91 7.11 26.67
N LEU A 417 38.19 7.16 25.55
CA LEU A 417 38.34 8.23 24.55
C LEU A 417 37.85 9.60 25.08
N GLY A 418 37.03 9.62 26.13
CA GLY A 418 36.47 10.82 26.73
C GLY A 418 35.08 11.20 26.21
N ILE A 419 34.39 10.26 25.54
CA ILE A 419 33.02 10.44 25.07
C ILE A 419 32.07 10.40 26.27
N ASN A 420 31.11 11.32 26.28
CA ASN A 420 30.04 11.37 27.29
C ASN A 420 28.64 11.45 26.68
N ALA A 421 28.53 11.31 25.36
CA ALA A 421 27.27 11.11 24.67
C ALA A 421 27.48 10.28 23.41
N ILE A 422 26.60 9.33 23.15
CA ILE A 422 26.55 8.55 21.91
C ILE A 422 25.35 9.03 21.13
N GLU A 423 25.56 9.49 19.89
CA GLU A 423 24.49 9.74 18.93
C GLU A 423 24.36 8.50 18.05
N LEU A 424 23.29 7.73 18.25
CA LEU A 424 22.98 6.62 17.38
C LEU A 424 22.35 7.15 16.10
N MET A 425 22.92 6.79 14.96
CA MET A 425 22.22 6.91 13.68
C MET A 425 20.89 6.14 13.73
N PRO A 426 19.92 6.40 12.82
CA PRO A 426 18.54 5.93 12.98
C PRO A 426 18.45 4.42 13.29
N VAL A 427 17.78 4.13 14.42
CA VAL A 427 17.54 2.77 14.92
C VAL A 427 16.10 2.31 14.72
N GLN A 428 15.28 3.15 14.08
CA GLN A 428 13.89 2.83 13.77
C GLN A 428 13.82 1.94 12.53
N GLU A 429 12.79 1.10 12.43
CA GLU A 429 12.59 0.17 11.29
C GLU A 429 12.49 0.91 9.94
N PHE A 430 13.23 0.43 8.93
CA PHE A 430 13.45 1.11 7.66
C PHE A 430 13.42 0.14 6.46
N GLU A 431 13.22 0.67 5.25
CA GLU A 431 13.08 -0.19 4.07
C GLU A 431 14.41 -0.85 3.63
N GLY A 432 14.35 -2.14 3.29
CA GLY A 432 15.44 -2.87 2.61
C GLY A 432 16.54 -3.42 3.52
N ASN A 433 16.51 -3.18 4.83
CA ASN A 433 17.42 -3.74 5.85
C ASN A 433 18.95 -3.61 5.56
N ILE A 434 19.34 -2.78 4.59
CA ILE A 434 20.74 -2.41 4.31
C ILE A 434 20.81 -0.94 3.90
N SER A 435 20.76 -0.07 4.91
CA SER A 435 20.79 1.38 4.76
C SER A 435 21.45 1.99 6.00
N TRP A 436 21.63 3.32 5.98
CA TRP A 436 21.94 4.11 7.16
C TRP A 436 20.68 4.47 7.98
N GLY A 437 19.51 3.97 7.59
CA GLY A 437 18.25 4.13 8.33
C GLY A 437 17.44 5.39 7.99
N TYR A 438 17.91 6.25 7.08
CA TYR A 438 17.21 7.48 6.64
C TYR A 438 16.05 7.23 5.67
N ASN A 439 15.51 6.02 5.61
CA ASN A 439 14.35 5.65 4.81
C ASN A 439 13.32 4.92 5.70
N PRO A 440 12.78 5.62 6.72
CA PRO A 440 11.97 5.00 7.76
C PRO A 440 10.66 4.44 7.21
N SER A 441 10.30 3.26 7.70
CA SER A 441 9.00 2.63 7.47
C SER A 441 8.10 2.68 8.71
N PHE A 442 8.67 2.54 9.92
CA PHE A 442 7.92 2.64 11.18
C PHE A 442 8.72 3.44 12.21
N HIS A 443 8.29 4.68 12.49
CA HIS A 443 9.04 5.60 13.36
C HIS A 443 9.04 5.21 14.84
N MET A 444 8.09 4.38 15.27
CA MET A 444 7.99 3.87 16.65
C MET A 444 8.64 2.49 16.83
N ALA A 445 8.85 1.75 15.73
CA ALA A 445 9.39 0.39 15.82
C ALA A 445 10.91 0.41 15.92
N LEU A 446 11.46 -0.32 16.88
CA LEU A 446 12.89 -0.59 16.92
C LEU A 446 13.26 -1.56 15.80
N ASP A 447 14.31 -1.26 15.03
CA ASP A 447 14.85 -2.21 14.07
C ASP A 447 15.43 -3.41 14.81
N LYS A 448 14.70 -4.52 14.72
CA LYS A 448 15.02 -5.79 15.36
C LYS A 448 16.25 -6.47 14.77
N TYR A 449 16.76 -6.03 13.62
CA TYR A 449 18.03 -6.52 13.09
C TYR A 449 19.18 -6.41 14.09
N TYR A 450 19.15 -5.37 14.94
CA TYR A 450 20.19 -5.12 15.95
C TYR A 450 19.97 -5.88 17.28
N GLY A 451 18.82 -6.54 17.43
CA GLY A 451 18.47 -7.37 18.57
C GLY A 451 17.17 -6.96 19.29
N PRO A 452 16.80 -7.69 20.36
CA PRO A 452 15.56 -7.47 21.11
C PRO A 452 15.47 -6.11 21.83
N VAL A 453 14.23 -5.66 22.08
CA VAL A 453 13.92 -4.41 22.82
C VAL A 453 14.69 -4.31 24.14
N ASN A 454 14.73 -5.37 24.94
CA ASN A 454 15.42 -5.36 26.23
C ASN A 454 16.95 -5.32 26.10
N GLU A 455 17.52 -5.76 24.98
CA GLU A 455 18.96 -5.62 24.69
C GLU A 455 19.31 -4.17 24.36
N PHE A 456 18.42 -3.46 23.65
CA PHE A 456 18.59 -2.02 23.43
C PHE A 456 18.47 -1.22 24.73
N LYS A 457 17.49 -1.53 25.58
CA LYS A 457 17.39 -0.93 26.93
C LYS A 457 18.65 -1.20 27.77
N ARG A 458 19.18 -2.43 27.73
CA ARG A 458 20.45 -2.78 28.41
C ARG A 458 21.63 -1.96 27.91
N PHE A 459 21.69 -1.67 26.61
CA PHE A 459 22.71 -0.79 26.05
C PHE A 459 22.60 0.63 26.62
N ILE A 460 21.40 1.21 26.66
CA ILE A 460 21.17 2.56 27.21
C ILE A 460 21.53 2.61 28.70
N ASP A 461 21.05 1.63 29.47
CA ASP A 461 21.34 1.52 30.91
C ASP A 461 22.87 1.40 31.17
N SER A 462 23.57 0.65 30.32
CA SER A 462 25.04 0.51 30.36
C SER A 462 25.79 1.81 30.02
N CYS A 463 25.21 2.65 29.16
CA CYS A 463 25.72 3.99 28.86
C CYS A 463 25.50 4.93 30.05
N HIS A 464 24.29 4.92 30.62
CA HIS A 464 23.94 5.71 31.79
C HIS A 464 24.82 5.39 32.99
N ALA A 465 25.13 4.11 33.23
CA ALA A 465 26.04 3.65 34.28
C ALA A 465 27.46 4.21 34.13
N ARG A 466 27.83 4.63 32.91
CA ARG A 466 29.13 5.23 32.56
C ARG A 466 29.10 6.75 32.47
N GLY A 467 27.97 7.38 32.81
CA GLY A 467 27.82 8.83 32.71
C GLY A 467 27.63 9.32 31.27
N MET A 468 27.21 8.45 30.35
CA MET A 468 27.03 8.78 28.93
C MET A 468 25.56 8.93 28.59
N ALA A 469 25.21 10.03 27.93
CA ALA A 469 23.88 10.21 27.34
C ALA A 469 23.76 9.42 26.01
N VAL A 470 22.55 9.00 25.66
CA VAL A 470 22.21 8.39 24.37
C VAL A 470 21.24 9.31 23.62
N ILE A 471 21.65 9.77 22.45
CA ILE A 471 20.86 10.64 21.56
C ILE A 471 20.47 9.81 20.35
N LEU A 472 19.20 9.87 19.92
CA LEU A 472 18.78 9.21 18.68
C LEU A 472 18.73 10.22 17.54
N ASP A 473 19.34 9.86 16.42
CA ASP A 473 19.03 10.48 15.14
C ASP A 473 17.62 10.04 14.69
N VAL A 474 16.75 11.00 14.43
CA VAL A 474 15.34 10.78 14.11
C VAL A 474 14.97 11.45 12.79
N VAL A 475 14.23 10.69 11.98
CA VAL A 475 13.87 11.07 10.61
C VAL A 475 12.37 11.29 10.55
N TYR A 476 11.93 12.43 11.09
CA TYR A 476 10.50 12.79 11.13
C TYR A 476 10.08 13.72 10.00
N ASN A 477 11.00 14.12 9.11
CA ASN A 477 10.68 15.00 7.98
C ASN A 477 9.99 14.27 6.82
N HIS A 478 10.18 12.95 6.69
CA HIS A 478 9.52 12.15 5.65
C HIS A 478 9.28 10.69 6.09
N ALA A 479 8.51 9.96 5.28
CA ALA A 479 8.33 8.51 5.34
C ALA A 479 8.49 7.86 3.95
N PHE A 480 8.57 6.54 3.89
CA PHE A 480 8.64 5.79 2.62
C PHE A 480 7.41 4.88 2.39
N GLY A 481 7.35 4.19 1.25
CA GLY A 481 6.16 3.49 0.78
C GLY A 481 5.69 2.31 1.64
N GLN A 482 6.56 1.74 2.48
CA GLN A 482 6.22 0.72 3.46
C GLN A 482 5.58 1.29 4.72
N CYS A 483 5.59 2.62 4.91
CA CYS A 483 4.92 3.26 6.04
C CYS A 483 3.40 3.14 5.90
N PRO A 484 2.69 2.57 6.90
CA PRO A 484 1.23 2.44 6.86
C PRO A 484 0.49 3.77 6.65
N LEU A 485 1.01 4.87 7.18
CA LEU A 485 0.41 6.20 7.01
C LEU A 485 0.44 6.68 5.55
N VAL A 486 1.50 6.31 4.82
CA VAL A 486 1.60 6.59 3.38
C VAL A 486 0.60 5.71 2.66
N GLN A 487 0.63 4.39 2.90
CA GLN A 487 -0.22 3.40 2.24
C GLN A 487 -1.72 3.70 2.37
N LEU A 488 -2.16 4.19 3.53
CA LEU A 488 -3.55 4.58 3.76
C LEU A 488 -4.07 5.63 2.77
N TYR A 489 -3.20 6.50 2.25
CA TYR A 489 -3.59 7.63 1.42
C TYR A 489 -2.65 7.77 0.23
N PHE A 490 -2.53 6.73 -0.59
CA PHE A 490 -1.58 6.68 -1.69
C PHE A 490 -2.22 6.36 -3.05
N ASP A 491 -1.97 7.23 -4.03
CA ASP A 491 -2.25 6.97 -5.44
C ASP A 491 -1.08 7.49 -6.30
N GLY A 492 0.00 6.71 -6.36
CA GLY A 492 1.29 7.11 -6.93
C GLY A 492 2.06 8.18 -6.14
N LYS A 493 1.36 8.95 -5.30
CA LYS A 493 1.85 9.89 -4.29
C LYS A 493 0.79 10.06 -3.18
N PRO A 494 1.09 10.72 -2.05
CA PRO A 494 0.09 11.00 -1.04
C PRO A 494 -1.10 11.76 -1.61
N THR A 495 -2.32 11.32 -1.30
CA THR A 495 -3.55 11.96 -1.81
C THR A 495 -3.87 13.24 -1.02
N PRO A 496 -4.66 14.18 -1.58
CA PRO A 496 -5.09 15.39 -0.87
C PRO A 496 -5.84 15.15 0.44
N GLU A 497 -6.44 13.97 0.60
CA GLU A 497 -7.19 13.54 1.77
C GLU A 497 -6.28 13.04 2.90
N SER A 498 -4.98 12.86 2.63
CA SER A 498 -4.02 12.46 3.66
C SER A 498 -4.00 13.49 4.79
N PRO A 499 -4.28 13.08 6.04
CA PRO A 499 -4.15 14.00 7.17
C PRO A 499 -2.69 14.15 7.61
N TYR A 500 -1.76 13.37 7.05
CA TYR A 500 -0.37 13.29 7.52
C TYR A 500 0.65 13.94 6.59
N PHE A 501 0.48 13.79 5.27
CA PHE A 501 1.50 14.14 4.28
C PHE A 501 1.07 15.28 3.38
N ASN A 502 2.05 16.02 2.88
CA ASN A 502 1.85 16.89 1.72
C ASN A 502 1.80 16.05 0.45
N VAL A 503 0.90 16.40 -0.48
CA VAL A 503 0.81 15.75 -1.80
C VAL A 503 2.13 15.86 -2.56
N ASP A 504 2.70 17.07 -2.56
CA ASP A 504 4.02 17.36 -3.12
C ASP A 504 4.87 18.00 -2.03
N ALA A 505 6.15 17.65 -1.99
CA ALA A 505 7.06 18.17 -0.98
C ALA A 505 7.21 19.69 -1.06
N THR A 506 7.28 20.34 0.09
CA THR A 506 7.35 21.80 0.18
C THR A 506 8.76 22.38 0.04
N HIS A 507 9.77 21.52 -0.18
CA HIS A 507 11.19 21.88 -0.13
C HIS A 507 12.07 21.07 -1.10
N PRO A 508 13.27 21.55 -1.48
CA PRO A 508 14.02 21.02 -2.63
C PRO A 508 14.81 19.73 -2.38
N PHE A 509 15.06 19.37 -1.12
CA PHE A 509 15.84 18.16 -0.77
C PHE A 509 14.97 17.08 -0.14
N ASN A 510 13.83 16.80 -0.78
CA ASN A 510 12.96 15.71 -0.38
C ASN A 510 13.42 14.38 -0.98
N VAL A 511 13.42 13.32 -0.17
CA VAL A 511 13.85 11.97 -0.55
C VAL A 511 12.80 10.89 -0.32
N GLY A 512 11.70 11.22 0.36
CA GLY A 512 10.56 10.33 0.63
C GLY A 512 9.23 11.08 0.47
N TYR A 513 8.24 10.76 1.27
CA TYR A 513 6.96 11.47 1.34
C TYR A 513 6.97 12.48 2.48
N ASP A 514 6.80 13.76 2.15
CA ASP A 514 6.96 14.92 3.03
C ASP A 514 5.83 15.03 4.06
N PHE A 515 6.16 15.01 5.35
CA PHE A 515 5.17 15.17 6.41
C PHE A 515 4.65 16.61 6.49
N ASN A 516 3.33 16.75 6.64
CA ASN A 516 2.71 18.02 6.97
C ASN A 516 2.73 18.22 8.49
N HIS A 517 3.74 18.93 9.00
CA HIS A 517 3.89 19.18 10.44
C HIS A 517 2.97 20.27 11.00
N GLU A 518 2.20 20.98 10.17
CA GLU A 518 1.13 21.87 10.63
C GLU A 518 -0.16 21.08 10.95
N SER A 519 -0.31 19.88 10.38
CA SER A 519 -1.41 18.97 10.69
C SER A 519 -1.41 18.57 12.16
N GLU A 520 -2.59 18.48 12.74
CA GLU A 520 -2.76 17.94 14.08
C GLU A 520 -2.51 16.43 14.13
N ALA A 521 -2.87 15.68 13.08
CA ALA A 521 -2.63 14.24 13.02
C ALA A 521 -1.13 13.92 13.05
N THR A 522 -0.33 14.60 12.23
CA THR A 522 1.14 14.48 12.22
C THR A 522 1.75 14.86 13.56
N ARG A 523 1.31 15.96 14.18
CA ARG A 523 1.83 16.36 15.50
C ARG A 523 1.51 15.32 16.56
N ARG A 524 0.26 14.83 16.65
CA ARG A 524 -0.10 13.76 17.60
C ARG A 524 0.72 12.48 17.38
N TYR A 525 0.93 12.08 16.11
CA TYR A 525 1.76 10.93 15.77
C TYR A 525 3.20 11.11 16.26
N ILE A 526 3.86 12.20 15.89
CA ILE A 526 5.26 12.47 16.25
C ILE A 526 5.42 12.68 17.77
N ASP A 527 4.51 13.38 18.42
CA ASP A 527 4.52 13.58 19.87
C ASP A 527 4.47 12.23 20.60
N GLN A 528 3.62 11.30 20.15
CA GLN A 528 3.53 9.97 20.73
C GLN A 528 4.79 9.13 20.47
N VAL A 529 5.35 9.18 19.25
CA VAL A 529 6.60 8.48 18.91
C VAL A 529 7.74 9.00 19.79
N MET A 530 7.91 10.32 19.91
CA MET A 530 8.96 10.92 20.74
C MET A 530 8.79 10.56 22.21
N THR A 531 7.56 10.66 22.73
CA THR A 531 7.22 10.25 24.10
C THR A 531 7.59 8.79 24.35
N TYR A 532 7.30 7.89 23.40
CA TYR A 532 7.66 6.49 23.51
C TYR A 532 9.17 6.28 23.64
N TRP A 533 9.97 6.89 22.77
CA TRP A 533 11.44 6.77 22.85
C TRP A 533 11.99 7.33 24.18
N LEU A 534 11.44 8.43 24.69
CA LEU A 534 11.83 9.02 25.97
C LEU A 534 11.40 8.18 27.18
N GLU A 535 10.18 7.64 27.19
CA GLU A 535 9.63 6.94 28.36
C GLU A 535 10.03 5.46 28.39
N GLU A 536 9.93 4.76 27.26
CA GLU A 536 10.18 3.32 27.16
C GLU A 536 11.67 2.99 27.18
N PHE A 537 12.46 3.76 26.42
CA PHE A 537 13.89 3.52 26.23
C PHE A 537 14.76 4.47 27.04
N ARG A 538 14.21 5.53 27.63
CA ARG A 538 14.97 6.51 28.42
C ARG A 538 16.13 7.14 27.65
N VAL A 539 15.95 7.39 26.36
CA VAL A 539 16.93 8.16 25.58
C VAL A 539 16.99 9.60 26.08
N ASP A 540 18.13 10.24 25.92
CA ASP A 540 18.44 11.53 26.54
C ASP A 540 18.22 12.73 25.62
N GLY A 541 17.83 12.47 24.37
CA GLY A 541 17.48 13.49 23.40
C GLY A 541 17.47 12.98 21.97
N PHE A 542 17.26 13.92 21.05
CA PHE A 542 17.10 13.65 19.64
C PHE A 542 17.93 14.59 18.78
N ARG A 543 18.48 14.06 17.68
CA ARG A 543 19.03 14.82 16.57
C ARG A 543 18.04 14.72 15.41
N PHE A 544 17.43 15.85 15.04
CA PHE A 544 16.42 15.89 13.98
C PHE A 544 17.07 15.98 12.60
N ASP A 545 16.99 14.91 11.82
CA ASP A 545 17.47 14.90 10.45
C ASP A 545 16.71 15.89 9.59
N LEU A 546 17.44 16.52 8.67
CA LEU A 546 16.93 17.53 7.74
C LEU A 546 16.00 18.53 8.44
N SER A 547 16.41 19.11 9.57
CA SER A 547 15.58 20.06 10.35
C SER A 547 14.96 21.21 9.53
N LYS A 548 15.53 21.56 8.38
CA LYS A 548 14.95 22.54 7.44
C LYS A 548 13.72 22.02 6.68
N GLY A 549 13.56 20.71 6.53
CA GLY A 549 12.46 20.02 5.87
C GLY A 549 11.13 20.12 6.60
N PHE A 550 11.13 20.41 7.91
CA PHE A 550 9.93 20.70 8.71
C PHE A 550 9.24 22.03 8.34
N THR A 551 9.64 22.66 7.24
CA THR A 551 8.95 23.84 6.71
C THR A 551 7.63 23.42 6.08
N GLN A 552 6.65 24.31 6.11
CA GLN A 552 5.44 24.19 5.29
C GLN A 552 5.33 25.39 4.33
N VAL A 553 6.42 26.15 4.18
CA VAL A 553 6.52 27.27 3.24
C VAL A 553 7.03 26.74 1.91
N ASN A 554 6.13 26.63 0.94
CA ASN A 554 6.37 26.01 -0.35
C ASN A 554 7.49 26.70 -1.16
N ASN A 555 8.68 26.09 -1.17
CA ASN A 555 9.85 26.50 -1.94
C ASN A 555 10.52 25.26 -2.56
N PRO A 556 9.83 24.54 -3.45
CA PRO A 556 10.25 23.19 -3.87
C PRO A 556 11.50 23.21 -4.74
N ASP A 557 11.85 24.36 -5.34
CA ASP A 557 12.99 24.47 -6.27
C ASP A 557 13.99 25.59 -5.89
N ASP A 558 13.78 26.29 -4.76
CA ASP A 558 14.59 27.44 -4.37
C ASP A 558 15.28 27.23 -3.01
N VAL A 559 16.52 26.72 -3.06
CA VAL A 559 17.38 26.51 -1.90
C VAL A 559 17.68 27.83 -1.16
N GLY A 560 17.75 28.95 -1.88
CA GLY A 560 18.01 30.26 -1.31
C GLY A 560 16.85 30.77 -0.47
N ALA A 561 15.62 30.59 -0.96
CA ALA A 561 14.39 30.90 -0.27
C ALA A 561 14.14 29.95 0.92
N TRP A 562 14.28 28.63 0.71
CA TRP A 562 14.16 27.61 1.76
C TRP A 562 15.15 27.83 2.93
N GLY A 563 16.33 28.37 2.61
CA GLY A 563 17.36 28.72 3.58
C GLY A 563 17.06 29.96 4.43
N GLN A 564 16.01 30.73 4.12
CA GLN A 564 15.62 31.90 4.91
C GLN A 564 14.95 31.51 6.23
N TYR A 565 14.78 32.51 7.09
CA TYR A 565 14.01 32.36 8.31
C TYR A 565 12.55 32.03 8.00
N ASP A 566 12.06 30.98 8.66
CA ASP A 566 10.69 30.51 8.57
C ASP A 566 10.14 30.42 10.00
N ALA A 567 9.10 31.20 10.30
CA ALA A 567 8.50 31.26 11.62
C ALA A 567 7.73 29.97 11.97
N SER A 568 7.08 29.32 10.99
CA SER A 568 6.29 28.12 11.27
C SER A 568 7.21 26.93 11.56
N ARG A 569 8.28 26.74 10.76
CA ARG A 569 9.33 25.74 11.06
C ARG A 569 9.92 25.90 12.47
N ILE A 570 10.18 27.13 12.90
CA ILE A 570 10.68 27.38 14.27
C ILE A 570 9.63 27.03 15.33
N ALA A 571 8.35 27.32 15.07
CA ALA A 571 7.27 26.94 15.98
C ALA A 571 7.09 25.43 16.07
N ILE A 572 7.16 24.72 14.94
CA ILE A 572 7.09 23.25 14.86
C ILE A 572 8.22 22.60 15.66
N LEU A 573 9.48 22.99 15.39
CA LEU A 573 10.62 22.42 16.11
C LEU A 573 10.61 22.77 17.60
N LYS A 574 10.05 23.92 17.99
CA LYS A 574 9.87 24.26 19.41
C LYS A 574 8.79 23.43 20.08
N HIS A 575 7.68 23.17 19.39
CA HIS A 575 6.64 22.27 19.88
C HIS A 575 7.24 20.90 20.21
N TYR A 576 8.00 20.31 19.28
CA TYR A 576 8.66 19.02 19.52
C TYR A 576 9.75 19.07 20.60
N ALA A 577 10.40 20.22 20.80
CA ALA A 577 11.35 20.38 21.90
C ALA A 577 10.68 20.49 23.29
N ASP A 578 9.37 20.73 23.34
CA ASP A 578 8.57 20.86 24.56
C ASP A 578 7.74 19.59 24.88
N VAL A 579 7.78 18.58 23.99
CA VAL A 579 7.30 17.19 24.25
C VAL A 579 8.24 16.52 25.24
#